data_AF-A0A1G7N3C7-F1
#
_entry.id   AF-A0A1G7N3C7-F1
#
_cell.length_a   1.000
_cell.length_b   1.000
_cell.length_c   1.000
_cell.angle_alpha   90.00
_cell.angle_beta   90.00
_cell.angle_gamma   90.00
#
_symmetry.space_group_name_H-M   'P 1'
#
loop_
_entity.id
_entity.type
_entity.pdbx_description
1 polymer ?
#
loop_
_entity_poly.entity_id
_entity_poly.type
_entity_poly.pdbx_seq_one_letter_code
_entity_poly.pdbx_strand_id
1 'polypeptide(L)'
;MGDEIQVEQQYEYFAIVTDARPLVDEPFLVCRRQVDDHGRTHDEAFTMRLAWEPSTALRRAETGEEGEAHRVDVSAATRFEQLQRARERRMEPEDGRYNYAAWIYNGSLDDPDAVIRFWTSSQRFLMEERYAAELGWVDSYLREDWQRGRYDGKIEPIDKATADQIIERWEQRGTEQG
;
A
#
# COMPACT_ATOMS: atom_id res chain seq x y z
N MET A 1 -1.46 -7.29 -42.27
CA MET A 1 -0.29 -6.38 -42.20
C MET A 1 -0.59 -5.40 -41.07
N GLY A 2 -0.03 -5.50 -39.87
CA GLY A 2 0.92 -6.47 -39.33
C GLY A 2 0.45 -6.98 -37.97
N ASP A 3 0.91 -8.19 -37.62
CA ASP A 3 0.86 -8.68 -36.25
C ASP A 3 1.71 -7.72 -35.39
N GLU A 4 1.08 -7.06 -34.43
CA GLU A 4 1.80 -6.47 -33.30
C GLU A 4 2.46 -7.64 -32.56
N ILE A 5 3.76 -7.81 -32.76
CA ILE A 5 4.59 -8.61 -31.87
C ILE A 5 4.57 -7.86 -30.54
N GLN A 6 3.69 -8.26 -29.62
CA GLN A 6 3.88 -7.99 -28.21
C GLN A 6 5.21 -8.66 -27.84
N VAL A 7 6.29 -7.90 -27.87
CA VAL A 7 7.57 -8.34 -27.34
C VAL A 7 7.31 -8.64 -25.87
N GLU A 8 7.33 -9.91 -25.48
CA GLU A 8 7.32 -10.30 -24.07
C GLU A 8 8.51 -9.59 -23.42
N GLN A 9 8.23 -8.56 -22.63
CA GLN A 9 9.27 -7.76 -22.00
C GLN A 9 10.03 -8.65 -21.03
N GLN A 10 11.31 -8.91 -21.35
CA GLN A 10 12.14 -9.83 -20.59
C GLN A 10 12.71 -9.11 -19.36
N TYR A 11 12.15 -9.43 -18.21
CA TYR A 11 12.64 -8.95 -16.92
C TYR A 11 13.66 -9.91 -16.32
N GLU A 12 14.71 -9.36 -15.72
CA GLU A 12 15.58 -10.06 -14.78
C GLU A 12 15.10 -9.79 -13.35
N TYR A 13 15.07 -10.82 -12.50
CA TYR A 13 14.55 -10.71 -11.14
C TYR A 13 15.66 -10.82 -10.10
N PHE A 14 15.54 -10.04 -9.03
CA PHE A 14 16.52 -9.93 -7.95
C PHE A 14 15.83 -9.94 -6.60
N ALA A 15 16.33 -10.73 -5.67
CA ALA A 15 15.95 -10.70 -4.27
C ALA A 15 16.96 -9.84 -3.50
N ILE A 16 16.48 -8.85 -2.75
CA ILE A 16 17.28 -8.08 -1.82
C ILE A 16 17.11 -8.67 -0.43
N VAL A 17 18.21 -9.11 0.17
CA VAL A 17 18.27 -9.61 1.55
C VAL A 17 18.96 -8.59 2.45
N THR A 18 18.62 -8.60 3.73
CA THR A 18 19.23 -7.74 4.76
C THR A 18 19.57 -8.57 5.98
N ASP A 19 20.31 -8.03 6.94
CA ASP A 19 20.62 -8.77 8.18
C ASP A 19 19.36 -9.21 8.95
N ALA A 20 18.28 -8.43 8.85
CA ALA A 20 16.98 -8.76 9.45
C ALA A 20 16.19 -9.82 8.65
N ARG A 21 16.49 -9.98 7.35
CA ARG A 21 15.90 -10.97 6.46
C ARG A 21 16.97 -11.53 5.51
N PRO A 22 17.82 -12.45 6.02
CA PRO A 22 19.00 -12.90 5.29
C PRO A 22 18.71 -13.99 4.25
N LEU A 23 17.48 -14.50 4.20
CA LEU A 23 17.11 -15.65 3.36
C LEU A 23 16.59 -15.19 2.00
N VAL A 24 17.18 -15.70 0.93
CA VAL A 24 16.77 -15.41 -0.47
C VAL A 24 15.35 -15.92 -0.77
N ASP A 25 14.91 -17.01 -0.14
CA ASP A 25 13.54 -17.54 -0.27
C ASP A 25 12.49 -16.70 0.49
N GLU A 26 12.92 -15.89 1.46
CA GLU A 26 12.08 -14.94 2.22
C GLU A 26 12.73 -13.55 2.25
N PRO A 27 12.91 -12.91 1.09
CA PRO A 27 13.71 -11.71 1.00
C PRO A 27 13.02 -10.52 1.67
N PHE A 28 13.81 -9.47 1.89
CA PHE A 28 13.28 -8.18 2.31
C PHE A 28 12.43 -7.56 1.20
N LEU A 29 12.95 -7.57 -0.03
CA LEU A 29 12.32 -6.98 -1.21
C LEU A 29 12.64 -7.82 -2.44
N VAL A 30 11.75 -7.82 -3.43
CA VAL A 30 12.05 -8.34 -4.77
C VAL A 30 11.99 -7.19 -5.76
N CYS A 31 13.03 -7.11 -6.59
CA CYS A 31 13.16 -6.17 -7.69
C CYS A 31 13.11 -6.91 -9.03
N ARG A 32 12.68 -6.20 -10.07
CA ARG A 32 12.85 -6.63 -11.46
C ARG A 32 13.52 -5.51 -12.26
N ARG A 33 14.37 -5.89 -13.20
CA ARG A 33 15.10 -4.99 -14.08
C ARG A 33 14.74 -5.30 -15.52
N GLN A 34 14.42 -4.26 -16.26
CA GLN A 34 14.35 -4.29 -17.71
C GLN A 34 15.49 -3.46 -18.28
N VAL A 35 16.07 -3.92 -19.38
CA VAL A 35 17.00 -3.14 -20.19
C VAL A 35 16.29 -2.76 -21.47
N ASP A 36 16.20 -1.47 -21.77
CA ASP A 36 15.63 -1.00 -23.03
C ASP A 36 16.59 -1.15 -24.22
N ASP A 37 16.11 -0.90 -25.43
CA ASP A 37 16.89 -1.00 -26.67
C ASP A 37 18.11 -0.05 -26.70
N HIS A 38 18.16 0.93 -25.80
CA HIS A 38 19.26 1.88 -25.64
C HIS A 38 20.21 1.50 -24.49
N GLY A 39 20.02 0.34 -23.87
CA GLY A 39 20.85 -0.14 -22.76
C GLY A 39 20.57 0.54 -21.43
N ARG A 40 19.47 1.29 -21.28
CA ARG A 40 19.10 1.90 -20.00
C ARG A 40 18.33 0.89 -19.16
N THR A 41 18.69 0.84 -17.87
CA THR A 41 18.04 -0.02 -16.89
C THR A 41 16.84 0.68 -16.28
N HIS A 42 15.70 0.00 -16.29
CA HIS A 42 14.48 0.38 -15.58
C HIS A 42 14.25 -0.63 -14.47
N ASP A 43 14.45 -0.16 -13.23
CA ASP A 43 14.35 -0.99 -12.04
C ASP A 43 13.02 -0.72 -11.33
N GLU A 44 12.33 -1.79 -10.97
CA GLU A 44 11.08 -1.76 -10.23
C GLU A 44 11.19 -2.67 -9.00
N ALA A 45 10.45 -2.34 -7.95
CA ALA A 45 10.33 -3.16 -6.75
C ALA A 45 8.88 -3.56 -6.51
N PHE A 46 8.65 -4.77 -6.02
CA PHE A 46 7.32 -5.22 -5.62
C PHE A 46 7.00 -4.71 -4.22
N THR A 47 6.08 -3.74 -4.13
CA THR A 47 5.83 -3.01 -2.88
C THR A 47 4.69 -3.61 -2.07
N MET A 48 4.49 -3.08 -0.86
CA MET A 48 3.35 -3.45 -0.01
C MET A 48 1.99 -3.16 -0.64
N ARG A 49 1.94 -2.28 -1.66
CA ARG A 49 0.73 -2.02 -2.47
C ARG A 49 0.40 -3.14 -3.46
N LEU A 50 1.14 -4.25 -3.41
CA LEU A 50 0.96 -5.43 -4.26
C LEU A 50 1.13 -5.12 -5.75
N ALA A 51 1.99 -4.15 -6.05
CA ALA A 51 2.30 -3.66 -7.39
C ALA A 51 3.82 -3.52 -7.57
N TRP A 52 4.24 -3.61 -8.83
CA TRP A 52 5.59 -3.25 -9.26
C TRP A 52 5.65 -1.73 -9.46
N GLU A 53 6.51 -1.06 -8.69
CA GLU A 53 6.67 0.40 -8.75
C GLU A 53 8.15 0.76 -9.05
N PRO A 54 8.43 1.84 -9.81
CA PRO A 54 9.79 2.30 -10.06
C PRO A 54 10.58 2.48 -8.77
N SER A 55 11.82 1.97 -8.74
CA SER A 55 12.62 1.95 -7.51
C SER A 55 14.12 2.05 -7.77
N THR A 56 14.85 2.62 -6.82
CA THR A 56 16.33 2.63 -6.82
C THR A 56 16.93 1.57 -5.89
N ALA A 57 16.09 0.73 -5.27
CA ALA A 57 16.53 -0.24 -4.26
C ALA A 57 17.56 -1.25 -4.82
N LEU A 58 17.35 -1.77 -6.03
CA LEU A 58 18.30 -2.70 -6.64
C LEU A 58 19.68 -2.05 -6.83
N ARG A 59 19.72 -0.83 -7.36
CA ARG A 59 20.96 -0.06 -7.50
C ARG A 59 21.66 0.18 -6.15
N ARG A 60 20.90 0.45 -5.08
CA ARG A 60 21.46 0.65 -3.73
C ARG A 60 22.00 -0.65 -3.11
N ALA A 61 21.34 -1.78 -3.37
CA ALA A 61 21.84 -3.08 -2.97
C ALA A 61 23.12 -3.47 -3.73
N GLU A 62 23.21 -3.15 -5.02
CA GLU A 62 24.42 -3.39 -5.83
C GLU A 62 25.63 -2.56 -5.36
N THR A 63 25.41 -1.37 -4.78
CA THR A 63 26.46 -0.55 -4.15
C THR A 63 26.72 -0.90 -2.68
N GLY A 64 25.97 -1.85 -2.11
CA GLY A 64 26.07 -2.26 -0.71
C GLY A 64 25.48 -1.25 0.30
N GLU A 65 24.71 -0.26 -0.16
CA GLU A 65 24.03 0.70 0.73
C GLU A 65 22.80 0.12 1.42
N GLU A 66 22.13 -0.85 0.77
CA GLU A 66 20.85 -1.39 1.24
C GLU A 66 20.74 -2.89 0.97
N GLY A 67 21.44 -3.67 1.79
CA GLY A 67 21.41 -5.13 1.71
C GLY A 67 22.23 -5.70 0.56
N GLU A 68 21.95 -6.96 0.23
CA GLU A 68 22.64 -7.71 -0.83
C GLU A 68 21.63 -8.18 -1.88
N ALA A 69 21.97 -7.99 -3.16
CA ALA A 69 21.14 -8.40 -4.28
C ALA A 69 21.56 -9.78 -4.80
N HIS A 70 20.61 -10.71 -4.83
CA HIS A 70 20.78 -12.04 -5.42
C HIS A 70 19.87 -12.19 -6.64
N ARG A 71 20.43 -12.59 -7.78
CA ARG A 71 19.61 -12.93 -8.95
C ARG A 71 18.75 -14.15 -8.63
N VAL A 72 17.47 -14.08 -8.96
CA VAL A 72 16.49 -15.15 -8.78
C VAL A 72 15.71 -15.42 -10.07
N ASP A 73 15.03 -16.55 -10.12
CA ASP A 73 14.11 -16.85 -11.22
C ASP A 73 12.74 -16.20 -11.00
N VAL A 74 11.92 -16.22 -12.06
CA VAL A 74 10.55 -15.69 -12.03
C VAL A 74 9.65 -16.44 -11.05
N SER A 75 9.95 -17.71 -10.75
CA SER A 75 9.16 -18.52 -9.82
C SER A 75 9.36 -18.05 -8.37
N ALA A 76 10.59 -17.70 -7.99
CA ALA A 76 10.91 -17.11 -6.70
C ALA A 76 10.25 -15.72 -6.54
N ALA A 77 10.30 -14.87 -7.57
CA ALA A 77 9.60 -13.60 -7.59
C ALA A 77 8.07 -13.78 -7.41
N THR A 78 7.49 -14.72 -8.14
CA THR A 78 6.06 -15.06 -8.04
C THR A 78 5.69 -15.55 -6.64
N ARG A 79 6.53 -16.37 -6.01
CA ARG A 79 6.32 -16.84 -4.64
C ARG A 79 6.33 -15.68 -3.65
N PHE A 80 7.25 -14.74 -3.79
CA PHE A 80 7.28 -13.53 -2.97
C PHE A 80 6.01 -12.69 -3.14
N GLU A 81 5.56 -12.46 -4.37
CA GLU A 81 4.29 -11.75 -4.62
C GLU A 81 3.12 -12.44 -3.91
N GLN A 82 3.02 -13.77 -4.04
CA GLN A 82 1.96 -14.55 -3.39
C GLN A 82 2.04 -14.46 -1.86
N LEU A 83 3.25 -14.47 -1.29
CA LEU A 83 3.47 -14.30 0.15
C LEU A 83 3.02 -12.91 0.61
N GLN A 84 3.38 -11.86 -0.12
CA GLN A 84 2.94 -10.49 0.18
C GLN A 84 1.42 -10.35 0.07
N ARG A 85 0.79 -10.90 -0.98
CA ARG A 85 -0.67 -10.96 -1.11
C ARG A 85 -1.33 -11.75 0.01
N ALA A 86 -0.71 -12.82 0.49
CA ALA A 86 -1.21 -13.59 1.62
C ALA A 86 -1.08 -12.82 2.94
N ARG A 87 0.01 -12.08 3.13
CA ARG A 87 0.19 -11.18 4.29
C ARG A 87 -0.86 -10.07 4.28
N GLU A 88 -1.09 -9.42 3.16
CA GLU A 88 -2.09 -8.36 3.04
C GLU A 88 -3.50 -8.87 3.32
N ARG A 89 -3.86 -10.03 2.74
CA ARG A 89 -5.14 -10.69 3.06
C ARG A 89 -5.32 -11.03 4.54
N ARG A 90 -4.22 -11.25 5.28
CA ARG A 90 -4.30 -11.46 6.73
C ARG A 90 -4.48 -10.15 7.50
N MET A 91 -4.15 -9.01 6.92
CA MET A 91 -4.36 -7.70 7.50
C MET A 91 -5.79 -7.22 7.32
N GLU A 92 -6.50 -7.67 6.28
CA GLU A 92 -7.93 -7.44 6.06
C GLU A 92 -8.84 -8.11 7.13
N PRO A 93 -10.09 -7.64 7.32
CA PRO A 93 -11.06 -8.28 8.19
C PRO A 93 -11.56 -9.60 7.57
N GLU A 94 -11.72 -10.64 8.39
CA GLU A 94 -12.14 -11.98 7.93
C GLU A 94 -13.51 -11.99 7.24
N ASP A 95 -14.41 -11.11 7.64
CA ASP A 95 -15.76 -10.98 7.10
C ASP A 95 -15.88 -9.89 6.01
N GLY A 96 -14.77 -9.22 5.67
CA GLY A 96 -14.73 -8.12 4.72
C GLY A 96 -15.48 -6.86 5.20
N ARG A 97 -15.79 -6.76 6.50
CA ARG A 97 -16.53 -5.61 7.06
C ARG A 97 -15.62 -4.69 7.82
N TYR A 98 -15.80 -3.40 7.57
CA TYR A 98 -15.16 -2.33 8.32
C TYR A 98 -16.18 -1.64 9.23
N ASN A 99 -15.69 -1.13 10.36
CA ASN A 99 -16.43 -0.17 11.16
C ASN A 99 -16.02 1.23 10.70
N TYR A 100 -16.94 2.19 10.76
CA TYR A 100 -16.71 3.55 10.29
C TYR A 100 -16.89 4.54 11.44
N ALA A 101 -16.12 5.63 11.42
CA ALA A 101 -16.31 6.76 12.32
C ALA A 101 -15.92 8.08 11.65
N ALA A 102 -16.55 9.15 12.12
CA ALA A 102 -16.19 10.52 11.79
C ALA A 102 -15.32 11.10 12.92
N TRP A 103 -14.19 11.69 12.58
CA TRP A 103 -13.44 12.54 13.51
C TRP A 103 -13.85 13.99 13.32
N ILE A 104 -14.23 14.62 14.43
CA ILE A 104 -14.76 15.98 14.47
C ILE A 104 -13.92 16.76 15.48
N TYR A 105 -13.11 17.67 14.96
CA TYR A 105 -12.34 18.64 15.74
C TYR A 105 -13.02 20.02 15.68
N ASN A 106 -13.20 20.56 14.48
CA ASN A 106 -13.89 21.84 14.25
C ASN A 106 -15.17 21.69 13.42
N GLY A 107 -15.36 20.55 12.76
CA GLY A 107 -16.47 20.29 11.86
C GLY A 107 -17.78 19.87 12.55
N SER A 108 -18.63 19.22 11.76
CA SER A 108 -19.86 18.58 12.23
C SER A 108 -19.90 17.13 11.75
N LEU A 109 -20.93 16.38 12.13
CA LEU A 109 -21.09 15.01 11.60
C LEU A 109 -21.35 15.01 10.09
N ASP A 110 -22.00 16.06 9.57
CA ASP A 110 -22.28 16.20 8.14
C ASP A 110 -21.07 16.65 7.32
N ASP A 111 -20.10 17.32 7.96
CA ASP A 111 -18.83 17.71 7.36
C ASP A 111 -17.70 17.55 8.39
N PRO A 112 -17.27 16.31 8.65
CA PRO A 112 -16.24 16.04 9.65
C PRO A 112 -14.86 16.44 9.15
N ASP A 113 -13.89 16.48 10.05
CA ASP A 113 -12.49 16.76 9.68
C ASP A 113 -11.81 15.52 9.08
N ALA A 114 -12.28 14.31 9.41
CA ALA A 114 -11.88 13.06 8.75
C ALA A 114 -12.98 11.99 8.83
N VAL A 115 -12.99 11.10 7.83
CA VAL A 115 -13.72 9.83 7.89
C VAL A 115 -12.68 8.72 8.01
N ILE A 116 -12.84 7.85 9.00
CA ILE A 116 -11.98 6.70 9.23
C ILE A 116 -12.76 5.39 9.11
N ARG A 117 -12.08 4.36 8.64
CA ARG A 117 -12.54 2.97 8.73
C ARG A 117 -11.55 2.18 9.57
N PHE A 118 -12.04 1.25 10.38
CA PHE A 118 -11.22 0.45 11.27
C PHE A 118 -11.78 -0.95 11.45
N TRP A 119 -10.88 -1.90 11.69
CA TRP A 119 -11.24 -3.30 11.82
C TRP A 119 -10.21 -4.04 12.66
N THR A 120 -10.55 -5.26 13.06
CA THR A 120 -9.59 -6.20 13.64
C THR A 120 -9.18 -7.17 12.54
N SER A 121 -7.89 -7.24 12.23
CA SER A 121 -7.37 -8.15 11.22
C SER A 121 -7.52 -9.61 11.66
N SER A 122 -7.39 -10.56 10.74
CA SER A 122 -7.35 -11.99 11.08
C SER A 122 -6.25 -12.36 12.09
N GLN A 123 -5.20 -11.53 12.20
CA GLN A 123 -4.12 -11.68 13.17
C GLN A 123 -4.38 -10.96 14.50
N ARG A 124 -5.59 -10.44 14.70
CA ARG A 124 -6.01 -9.67 15.88
C ARG A 124 -5.28 -8.34 16.07
N PHE A 125 -4.70 -7.80 15.00
CA PHE A 125 -4.20 -6.43 15.00
C PHE A 125 -5.36 -5.47 14.77
N LEU A 126 -5.34 -4.37 15.50
CA LEU A 126 -6.29 -3.29 15.30
C LEU A 126 -5.78 -2.41 14.16
N MET A 127 -6.53 -2.36 13.06
CA MET A 127 -6.19 -1.64 11.85
C MET A 127 -7.07 -0.40 11.70
N GLU A 128 -6.55 0.61 11.02
CA GLU A 128 -7.25 1.86 10.76
C GLU A 128 -6.72 2.55 9.51
N GLU A 129 -7.64 3.09 8.73
CA GLU A 129 -7.35 3.98 7.62
C GLU A 129 -8.26 5.21 7.68
N ARG A 130 -7.77 6.31 7.12
CA ARG A 130 -8.55 7.52 6.89
C ARG A 130 -8.75 7.71 5.40
N TYR A 131 -9.88 8.27 5.02
CA TYR A 131 -10.09 8.68 3.64
C TYR A 131 -9.37 10.01 3.38
N ALA A 132 -8.59 10.07 2.29
CA ALA A 132 -7.98 11.27 1.76
C ALA A 132 -8.45 11.43 0.31
N ALA A 133 -9.00 12.60 -0.03
CA ALA A 133 -9.39 12.91 -1.40
C ALA A 133 -8.21 12.68 -2.36
N GLU A 134 -8.49 12.16 -3.56
CA GLU A 134 -7.53 11.76 -4.60
C GLU A 134 -6.64 10.53 -4.29
N LEU A 135 -6.34 10.25 -3.01
CA LEU A 135 -5.52 9.11 -2.60
C LEU A 135 -6.34 7.89 -2.16
N GLY A 136 -7.63 8.09 -1.85
CA GLY A 136 -8.50 7.06 -1.31
C GLY A 136 -8.20 6.77 0.17
N TRP A 137 -8.37 5.52 0.58
CA TRP A 137 -8.07 5.07 1.93
C TRP A 137 -6.55 4.96 2.15
N VAL A 138 -6.05 5.59 3.20
CA VAL A 138 -4.64 5.58 3.58
C VAL A 138 -4.50 5.26 5.07
N ASP A 139 -3.41 4.58 5.44
CA ASP A 139 -3.11 4.24 6.83
C ASP A 139 -3.28 5.44 7.77
N SER A 140 -3.89 5.19 8.93
CA SER A 140 -4.10 6.21 9.95
C SER A 140 -3.88 5.68 11.36
N TYR A 141 -3.55 6.61 12.26
CA TYR A 141 -3.36 6.38 13.69
C TYR A 141 -4.25 7.31 14.52
N LEU A 142 -5.26 7.91 13.89
CA LEU A 142 -6.08 8.97 14.47
C LEU A 142 -6.80 8.49 15.73
N ARG A 143 -7.41 7.31 15.73
CA ARG A 143 -8.09 6.82 16.95
C ARG A 143 -7.10 6.49 18.06
N GLU A 144 -5.94 5.92 17.72
CA GLU A 144 -4.90 5.63 18.70
C GLU A 144 -4.37 6.92 19.33
N ASP A 145 -4.09 7.94 18.51
CA ASP A 145 -3.61 9.23 18.98
C ASP A 145 -4.67 9.99 19.79
N TRP A 146 -5.95 9.93 19.39
CA TRP A 146 -7.06 10.47 20.16
C TRP A 146 -7.22 9.76 21.52
N GLN A 147 -7.17 8.42 21.55
CA GLN A 147 -7.22 7.65 22.81
C GLN A 147 -6.05 7.97 23.75
N ARG A 148 -4.89 8.32 23.19
CA ARG A 148 -3.71 8.76 23.94
C ARG A 148 -3.75 10.24 24.35
N GLY A 149 -4.80 10.97 24.00
CA GLY A 149 -4.95 12.40 24.31
C GLY A 149 -4.00 13.30 23.53
N ARG A 150 -3.51 12.87 22.37
CA ARG A 150 -2.66 13.70 21.48
C ARG A 150 -3.47 14.64 20.60
N TYR A 151 -4.74 14.30 20.36
CA TYR A 151 -5.67 15.12 19.59
C TYR A 151 -6.92 15.41 20.40
N ASP A 152 -7.35 16.67 20.33
CA ASP A 152 -8.66 17.11 20.80
C ASP A 152 -9.76 16.72 19.80
N GLY A 153 -11.01 16.95 20.19
CA GLY A 153 -12.19 16.60 19.39
C GLY A 153 -12.82 15.27 19.80
N LYS A 154 -13.68 14.74 18.93
CA LYS A 154 -14.43 13.50 19.18
C LYS A 154 -14.41 12.58 17.97
N ILE A 155 -14.49 11.29 18.25
CA ILE A 155 -14.72 10.25 17.24
C ILE A 155 -16.15 9.76 17.43
N GLU A 156 -16.98 9.95 16.40
CA GLU A 156 -18.37 9.49 16.39
C GLU A 156 -18.53 8.29 15.46
N PRO A 157 -19.01 7.14 15.95
CA PRO A 157 -19.34 6.00 15.09
C PRO A 157 -20.39 6.37 14.05
N ILE A 158 -20.18 5.98 12.81
CA ILE A 158 -21.13 6.15 11.70
C ILE A 158 -21.32 4.82 10.98
N ASP A 159 -22.41 4.68 10.24
CA ASP A 159 -22.58 3.55 9.32
C ASP A 159 -21.84 3.79 7.99
N LYS A 160 -21.69 2.72 7.20
CA LYS A 160 -21.02 2.79 5.90
C LYS A 160 -21.73 3.77 4.94
N ALA A 161 -23.06 3.80 4.94
CA ALA A 161 -23.82 4.63 4.02
C ALA A 161 -23.57 6.12 4.28
N THR A 162 -23.49 6.51 5.55
CA THR A 162 -23.14 7.86 5.99
C THR A 162 -21.70 8.21 5.61
N ALA A 163 -20.77 7.28 5.82
CA ALA A 163 -19.37 7.45 5.40
C ALA A 163 -19.27 7.69 3.87
N ASP A 164 -19.93 6.85 3.07
CA ASP A 164 -19.96 6.95 1.61
C ASP A 164 -20.54 8.32 1.17
N GLN A 165 -21.62 8.80 1.79
CA GLN A 165 -22.22 10.11 1.48
C GLN A 165 -21.32 11.31 1.81
N ILE A 166 -20.56 11.23 2.90
CA ILE A 166 -19.59 12.27 3.26
C ILE A 166 -18.45 12.30 2.21
N ILE A 167 -17.92 11.12 1.87
CA ILE A 167 -16.84 10.97 0.90
C ILE A 167 -17.25 11.48 -0.48
N GLU A 168 -18.43 11.09 -0.98
CA GLU A 168 -18.95 11.55 -2.27
C GLU A 168 -19.03 13.08 -2.34
N ARG A 169 -19.47 13.73 -1.26
CA ARG A 169 -19.50 15.21 -1.17
C ARG A 169 -18.11 15.85 -1.17
N TRP A 170 -17.09 15.17 -0.64
CA TRP A 170 -15.71 15.67 -0.70
C TRP A 170 -15.13 15.55 -2.11
N GLU A 171 -15.38 14.43 -2.79
CA GLU A 171 -14.93 14.22 -4.17
C GLU A 171 -15.57 15.25 -5.13
N GLN A 172 -16.86 15.53 -4.96
CA GLN A 172 -17.56 16.55 -5.75
C GLN A 172 -16.97 17.95 -5.53
N ARG A 173 -16.73 18.35 -4.26
CA ARG A 173 -16.11 19.64 -3.92
C ARG A 173 -14.69 19.81 -4.45
N GLY A 174 -13.90 18.74 -4.47
CA GLY A 174 -12.55 18.76 -5.04
C GLY A 174 -12.55 18.97 -6.55
N THR A 175 -13.57 18.45 -7.25
CA THR A 175 -13.72 18.56 -8.70
C THR A 175 -14.16 19.95 -9.15
N GLU A 176 -14.92 20.69 -8.32
CA GLU A 176 -15.40 22.05 -8.64
C GLU A 176 -14.36 23.16 -8.45
N GLN A 177 -13.22 22.86 -7.80
CA GLN A 177 -12.14 23.82 -7.53
C GLN A 177 -10.88 23.60 -8.39
N GLY A 178 -10.94 22.67 -9.35
CA GLY A 178 -9.86 22.34 -10.30
C GLY A 178 -9.97 23.03 -11.65
#